data_AF-W1WHU9-F1
#
_entry.id   AF-W1WHU9-F1
#
_cell.length_a   1.000
_cell.length_b   1.000
_cell.length_c   1.000
_cell.angle_alpha   90.00
_cell.angle_beta   90.00
_cell.angle_gamma   90.00
#
_symmetry.space_group_name_H-M   'P 1'
#
loop_
_entity.id
_entity.type
_entity.pdbx_description
1 polymer ?
#
loop_
_entity_poly.entity_id
_entity_poly.type
_entity_poly.pdbx_seq_one_letter_code
_entity_poly.pdbx_strand_id
1 'polypeptide(L)'
;SNVPLTRTPDAHFLTEVRYKGTKVVSVSPDYAESTTSSDAWLNVKAGTDAALAMAMGHVILKEYYIDKETPYFKEYAKEFTDMPFLVRVEEINGTVQPGRFLNAKDLGRQEEGADFQMVLIDETTNEIVIPNGTMGERHTNPQKWNLRLENRDTGAKIDPRLSV
;
A
#
# COMPACT_ATOMS: atom_id res chain seq x y z
N SER A 1 -19.55 -6.95 -7.56
CA SER A 1 -20.16 -7.78 -6.50
C SER A 1 -21.65 -7.51 -6.47
N ASN A 2 -22.50 -8.53 -6.58
CA ASN A 2 -23.95 -8.34 -6.65
C ASN A 2 -24.59 -8.27 -5.24
N VAL A 3 -24.44 -7.14 -4.56
CA VAL A 3 -24.77 -6.95 -3.14
C VAL A 3 -26.21 -7.32 -2.76
N PRO A 4 -27.27 -6.89 -3.48
CA PRO A 4 -28.65 -7.23 -3.11
C PRO A 4 -28.94 -8.73 -3.11
N LEU A 5 -28.25 -9.47 -3.99
CA LEU A 5 -28.44 -10.91 -4.16
C LEU A 5 -27.54 -11.74 -3.22
N THR A 6 -26.26 -11.37 -3.07
CA THR A 6 -25.28 -12.20 -2.35
C THR A 6 -24.96 -11.72 -0.95
N ARG A 7 -25.43 -10.52 -0.59
CA ARG A 7 -25.34 -9.91 0.76
C ARG A 7 -26.69 -9.27 1.13
N THR A 8 -27.79 -9.94 0.80
CA THR A 8 -29.16 -9.48 1.07
C THR A 8 -29.38 -8.91 2.47
N PRO A 9 -28.94 -9.55 3.58
CA PRO A 9 -29.18 -9.00 4.92
C PRO A 9 -28.45 -7.67 5.17
N ASP A 10 -27.36 -7.40 4.46
CA ASP A 10 -26.57 -6.17 4.60
C ASP A 10 -26.87 -5.11 3.52
N ALA A 11 -27.69 -5.46 2.53
CA ALA A 11 -27.92 -4.61 1.36
C ALA A 11 -28.54 -3.25 1.72
N HIS A 12 -29.29 -3.18 2.83
CA HIS A 12 -29.87 -1.93 3.31
C HIS A 12 -28.80 -0.89 3.65
N PHE A 13 -27.61 -1.28 4.14
CA PHE A 13 -26.53 -0.32 4.39
C PHE A 13 -26.05 0.37 3.12
N LEU A 14 -25.98 -0.35 2.00
CA LEU A 14 -25.58 0.23 0.71
C LEU A 14 -26.64 1.19 0.14
N THR A 15 -27.93 0.87 0.32
CA THR A 15 -29.01 1.71 -0.19
C THR A 15 -29.26 2.93 0.69
N GLU A 16 -29.22 2.76 2.02
CA GLU A 16 -29.51 3.82 2.99
C GLU A 16 -28.39 4.87 3.07
N VAL A 17 -27.12 4.48 2.89
CA VAL A 17 -25.99 5.43 2.91
C VAL A 17 -26.10 6.48 1.78
N ARG A 18 -26.82 6.15 0.71
CA ARG A 18 -27.10 7.10 -0.39
C ARG A 18 -27.95 8.28 0.07
N TYR A 19 -28.87 8.07 1.02
CA TYR A 19 -29.62 9.16 1.63
C TYR A 19 -28.74 10.10 2.47
N LYS A 20 -27.56 9.63 2.89
CA LYS A 20 -26.51 10.45 3.52
C LYS A 20 -25.60 11.17 2.51
N GLY A 21 -25.89 11.07 1.21
CA GLY A 21 -25.14 11.73 0.14
C GLY A 21 -23.94 10.94 -0.39
N THR A 22 -23.75 9.68 0.05
CA THR A 22 -22.68 8.83 -0.50
C THR A 22 -23.02 8.37 -1.91
N LYS A 23 -22.10 8.61 -2.85
CA LYS A 23 -22.18 8.12 -4.22
C LYS A 23 -21.78 6.65 -4.33
N VAL A 24 -22.53 5.87 -5.08
CA VAL A 24 -22.31 4.44 -5.31
C VAL A 24 -22.08 4.18 -6.79
N VAL A 25 -21.05 3.38 -7.13
CA VAL A 25 -20.73 2.98 -8.51
C VAL A 25 -20.77 1.46 -8.61
N SER A 26 -21.50 0.94 -9.58
CA SER A 26 -21.52 -0.49 -9.92
C SER A 26 -20.52 -0.76 -11.05
N VAL A 27 -19.57 -1.66 -10.82
CA VAL A 27 -18.66 -2.19 -11.85
C VAL A 27 -19.04 -3.65 -12.08
N SER A 28 -19.64 -3.92 -13.24
CA SER A 28 -20.12 -5.27 -13.61
C SER A 28 -20.23 -5.39 -15.14
N PRO A 29 -19.86 -6.54 -15.74
CA PRO A 29 -20.01 -6.77 -17.18
C PRO A 29 -21.48 -6.83 -17.64
N ASP A 30 -22.39 -7.14 -16.74
CA ASP A 30 -23.82 -7.27 -16.93
C ASP A 30 -24.59 -6.23 -16.08
N TYR A 31 -25.86 -6.03 -16.40
CA TYR A 31 -26.73 -5.15 -15.62
C TYR A 31 -27.27 -5.88 -14.37
N ALA A 32 -26.38 -6.18 -13.44
CA ALA A 32 -26.70 -6.91 -12.20
C ALA A 32 -27.64 -6.12 -11.27
N GLU A 33 -28.31 -6.81 -10.33
CA GLU A 33 -29.23 -6.18 -9.36
C GLU A 33 -28.58 -5.04 -8.58
N SER A 34 -27.31 -5.17 -8.19
CA SER A 34 -26.54 -4.10 -7.53
C SER A 34 -26.51 -2.79 -8.33
N THR A 35 -26.59 -2.87 -9.66
CA THR A 35 -26.56 -1.70 -10.55
C THR A 35 -27.80 -0.83 -10.39
N THR A 36 -28.96 -1.43 -10.09
CA THR A 36 -30.21 -0.69 -9.82
C THR A 36 -30.11 0.21 -8.57
N SER A 37 -29.19 -0.12 -7.67
CA SER A 37 -28.94 0.61 -6.42
C SER A 37 -27.70 1.50 -6.50
N SER A 38 -27.20 1.81 -7.70
CA SER A 38 -26.00 2.62 -7.94
C SER A 38 -26.32 3.90 -8.72
N ASP A 39 -25.46 4.91 -8.58
CA ASP A 39 -25.60 6.19 -9.29
C ASP A 39 -24.88 6.19 -10.65
N ALA A 40 -23.98 5.23 -10.87
CA ALA A 40 -23.31 5.01 -12.15
C ALA A 40 -22.98 3.53 -12.36
N TRP A 41 -23.02 3.10 -13.62
CA TRP A 41 -22.65 1.76 -14.04
C TRP A 41 -21.47 1.80 -15.01
N LEU A 42 -20.41 1.08 -14.67
CA LEU A 42 -19.28 0.82 -15.55
C LEU A 42 -19.37 -0.62 -16.06
N ASN A 43 -19.72 -0.76 -17.35
CA ASN A 43 -19.71 -2.02 -18.05
C ASN A 43 -18.27 -2.35 -18.50
N VAL A 44 -17.55 -3.10 -17.68
CA VAL A 44 -16.20 -3.55 -17.96
C VAL A 44 -16.26 -4.98 -18.48
N LYS A 45 -15.48 -5.29 -19.53
CA LYS A 45 -15.39 -6.66 -20.04
C LYS A 45 -14.92 -7.59 -18.92
N ALA A 46 -15.67 -8.67 -18.67
CA ALA A 46 -15.35 -9.63 -17.61
C ALA A 46 -13.88 -10.10 -17.70
N GLY A 47 -13.18 -10.05 -16.57
CA GLY A 47 -11.77 -10.44 -16.47
C GLY A 47 -10.77 -9.35 -16.87
N THR A 48 -11.23 -8.14 -17.22
CA THR A 48 -10.37 -7.00 -17.56
C THR A 48 -10.38 -5.88 -16.51
N ASP A 49 -11.01 -6.13 -15.36
CA ASP A 49 -11.15 -5.18 -14.25
C ASP A 49 -9.81 -4.63 -13.75
N ALA A 50 -8.76 -5.45 -13.79
CA ALA A 50 -7.40 -5.04 -13.43
C ALA A 50 -6.88 -3.90 -14.33
N ALA A 51 -7.23 -3.88 -15.62
CA ALA A 51 -6.83 -2.80 -16.52
C ALA A 51 -7.48 -1.46 -16.13
N LEU A 52 -8.77 -1.48 -15.78
CA LEU A 52 -9.46 -0.31 -15.24
C LEU A 52 -8.82 0.15 -13.92
N ALA A 53 -8.55 -0.78 -13.00
CA ALA A 53 -7.94 -0.47 -11.72
C ALA A 53 -6.53 0.14 -11.87
N MET A 54 -5.71 -0.39 -12.79
CA MET A 54 -4.39 0.18 -13.10
C MET A 54 -4.49 1.59 -13.70
N ALA A 55 -5.47 1.85 -14.56
CA ALA A 55 -5.71 3.18 -15.12
C ALA A 55 -6.16 4.18 -14.03
N MET A 56 -7.04 3.74 -13.11
CA MET A 56 -7.43 4.55 -11.94
C MET A 56 -6.22 4.83 -11.04
N GLY A 57 -5.41 3.82 -10.74
CA GLY A 57 -4.18 3.95 -9.96
C GLY A 57 -3.18 4.92 -10.60
N HIS A 58 -3.03 4.87 -11.93
CA HIS A 58 -2.20 5.83 -12.66
C HIS A 58 -2.64 7.28 -12.43
N VAL A 59 -3.93 7.58 -12.58
CA VAL A 59 -4.47 8.93 -12.33
C VAL A 59 -4.27 9.33 -10.86
N ILE A 60 -4.53 8.42 -9.92
CA ILE A 60 -4.35 8.69 -8.49
C ILE A 60 -2.89 9.07 -8.18
N LEU A 61 -1.93 8.29 -8.66
CA LEU A 61 -0.50 8.55 -8.46
C LEU A 61 -0.08 9.86 -9.15
N LYS A 62 -0.46 10.04 -10.41
CA LYS A 62 -0.08 11.22 -11.19
C LYS A 62 -0.60 12.51 -10.56
N GLU A 63 -1.88 12.58 -10.25
CA GLU A 63 -2.50 13.81 -9.76
C GLU A 63 -2.20 14.08 -8.28
N TYR A 64 -2.20 13.03 -7.43
CA TYR A 64 -2.16 13.23 -5.97
C TYR A 64 -0.84 12.86 -5.29
N TYR A 65 0.10 12.24 -5.99
CA TYR A 65 1.46 11.97 -5.49
C TYR A 65 2.55 12.72 -6.26
N ILE A 66 2.30 13.13 -7.51
CA ILE A 66 3.31 13.81 -8.34
C ILE A 66 2.94 15.27 -8.61
N ASP A 67 1.81 15.53 -9.29
CA ASP A 67 1.48 16.88 -9.76
C ASP A 67 1.01 17.78 -8.61
N LYS A 68 0.23 17.23 -7.68
CA LYS A 68 -0.21 17.89 -6.46
C LYS A 68 -0.24 16.91 -5.30
N GLU A 69 0.86 16.84 -4.57
CA GLU A 69 0.95 16.00 -3.37
C GLU A 69 -0.20 16.29 -2.39
N THR A 70 -0.95 15.24 -2.05
CA THR A 70 -1.97 15.27 -1.01
C THR A 70 -1.36 14.77 0.29
N PRO A 71 -1.17 15.64 1.31
CA PRO A 71 -0.41 15.28 2.52
C PRO A 71 -0.91 14.01 3.21
N TYR A 72 -2.23 13.86 3.33
CA TYR A 72 -2.81 12.66 3.95
C TYR A 72 -2.42 11.36 3.21
N PHE A 73 -2.41 11.36 1.88
CA PHE A 73 -2.04 10.17 1.09
C PHE A 73 -0.56 9.85 1.20
N LYS A 74 0.29 10.88 1.20
CA LYS A 74 1.74 10.76 1.33
C LYS A 74 2.13 10.21 2.71
N GLU A 75 1.62 10.82 3.78
CA GLU A 75 1.91 10.36 5.15
C GLU A 75 1.38 8.94 5.40
N TYR A 76 0.18 8.64 4.89
CA TYR A 76 -0.35 7.27 4.97
C TYR A 76 0.56 6.26 4.26
N ALA A 77 1.05 6.58 3.06
CA ALA A 77 1.95 5.72 2.31
C ALA A 77 3.29 5.50 3.06
N LYS A 78 3.85 6.53 3.68
CA LYS A 78 5.09 6.44 4.45
C LYS A 78 4.97 5.54 5.68
N GLU A 79 3.84 5.60 6.39
CA GLU A 79 3.66 4.89 7.67
C GLU A 79 3.09 3.48 7.51
N PHE A 80 2.13 3.29 6.60
CA PHE A 80 1.30 2.08 6.57
C PHE A 80 1.52 1.19 5.36
N THR A 81 2.48 1.52 4.49
CA THR A 81 2.79 0.71 3.30
C THR A 81 4.27 0.37 3.24
N ASP A 82 4.60 -0.57 2.35
CA ASP A 82 5.97 -0.96 2.05
C ASP A 82 6.63 -0.10 0.95
N MET A 83 5.96 0.96 0.47
CA MET A 83 6.51 1.88 -0.54
C MET A 83 7.91 2.47 -0.22
N PRO A 84 8.25 2.87 1.03
CA PRO A 84 9.56 3.46 1.31
C PRO A 84 10.70 2.43 1.44
N PHE A 85 10.41 1.12 1.41
CA PHE A 85 11.44 0.11 1.59
C PHE A 85 12.30 -0.06 0.34
N LEU A 86 13.60 -0.27 0.57
CA LEU A 86 14.56 -0.45 -0.50
C LEU A 86 14.45 -1.85 -1.10
N VAL A 87 14.53 -1.91 -2.43
CA VAL A 87 14.56 -3.16 -3.21
C VAL A 87 15.93 -3.31 -3.85
N ARG A 88 16.46 -4.54 -3.84
CA ARG A 88 17.69 -4.85 -4.57
C ARG A 88 17.41 -4.84 -6.06
N VAL A 89 18.34 -4.31 -6.85
CA VAL A 89 18.30 -4.41 -8.31
C VAL A 89 19.38 -5.37 -8.78
N GLU A 90 19.04 -6.18 -9.78
CA GLU A 90 19.92 -7.22 -10.32
C GLU A 90 20.07 -7.04 -11.83
N GLU A 91 21.26 -7.28 -12.36
CA GLU A 91 21.50 -7.29 -13.80
C GLU A 91 21.25 -8.70 -14.36
N ILE A 92 20.20 -8.83 -15.16
CA ILE A 92 19.78 -10.10 -15.78
C ILE A 92 19.67 -9.87 -17.29
N ASN A 93 20.44 -10.64 -18.07
CA ASN A 93 20.46 -10.57 -19.53
C ASN A 93 20.72 -9.14 -20.08
N GLY A 94 21.59 -8.36 -19.42
CA GLY A 94 21.90 -6.98 -19.81
C GLY A 94 20.78 -5.97 -19.49
N THR A 95 19.80 -6.34 -18.66
CA THR A 95 18.74 -5.45 -18.17
C THR A 95 18.73 -5.41 -16.65
N VAL A 96 18.46 -4.23 -16.08
CA VAL A 96 18.29 -4.07 -14.62
C VAL A 96 16.86 -4.43 -14.25
N GLN A 97 16.70 -5.38 -13.34
CA GLN A 97 15.40 -5.88 -12.89
C GLN A 97 15.26 -5.76 -11.36
N PRO A 98 14.05 -5.50 -10.83
CA PRO A 98 13.82 -5.52 -9.40
C PRO A 98 13.91 -6.95 -8.85
N GLY A 99 14.72 -7.14 -7.81
CA GLY A 99 14.84 -8.37 -7.04
C GLY A 99 14.00 -8.33 -5.77
N ARG A 100 14.49 -8.99 -4.72
CA ARG A 100 13.86 -8.96 -3.39
C ARG A 100 14.14 -7.64 -2.64
N PHE A 101 13.39 -7.38 -1.57
CA PHE A 101 13.72 -6.32 -0.61
C PHE A 101 15.16 -6.44 -0.10
N LEU A 102 15.80 -5.28 0.08
CA LEU A 102 17.07 -5.16 0.79
C LEU A 102 16.79 -5.34 2.28
N ASN A 103 17.60 -6.18 2.94
CA ASN A 103 17.47 -6.44 4.37
C ASN A 103 18.77 -6.13 5.13
N ALA A 104 18.68 -6.13 6.45
CA ALA A 104 19.79 -5.80 7.34
C ALA A 104 20.99 -6.74 7.11
N LYS A 105 20.76 -8.02 6.82
CA LYS A 105 21.83 -8.99 6.57
C LYS A 105 22.64 -8.66 5.32
N ASP A 106 22.01 -8.12 4.27
CA ASP A 106 22.73 -7.61 3.09
C ASP A 106 23.68 -6.47 3.43
N LEU A 107 23.39 -5.73 4.51
CA LEU A 107 24.23 -4.67 5.07
C LEU A 107 25.26 -5.18 6.10
N GLY A 108 25.44 -6.50 6.20
CA GLY A 108 26.44 -7.13 7.07
C GLY A 108 25.98 -7.42 8.50
N ARG A 109 24.72 -7.17 8.84
CA ARG A 109 24.14 -7.49 10.15
C ARG A 109 24.08 -9.00 10.39
N GLN A 110 24.37 -9.42 11.62
CA GLN A 110 24.53 -10.84 11.98
C GLN A 110 23.58 -11.29 13.10
N GLU A 111 22.75 -10.39 13.61
CA GLU A 111 21.75 -10.72 14.62
C GLU A 111 20.69 -11.68 14.10
N GLU A 112 20.08 -12.42 15.03
CA GLU A 112 18.92 -13.25 14.73
C GLU A 112 17.79 -12.40 14.12
N GLY A 113 17.21 -12.87 13.02
CA GLY A 113 16.13 -12.15 12.32
C GLY A 113 16.58 -11.10 11.30
N ALA A 114 17.89 -10.85 11.11
CA ALA A 114 18.40 -9.85 10.16
C ALA A 114 17.93 -10.05 8.70
N ASP A 115 17.65 -11.29 8.30
CA ASP A 115 17.06 -11.63 6.99
C ASP A 115 15.64 -11.05 6.79
N PHE A 116 14.94 -10.78 7.89
CA PHE A 116 13.55 -10.31 7.95
C PHE A 116 13.43 -8.85 8.44
N GLN A 117 14.55 -8.14 8.48
CA GLN A 117 14.65 -6.72 8.82
C GLN A 117 14.87 -5.90 7.55
N MET A 118 13.79 -5.48 6.91
CA MET A 118 13.83 -4.65 5.71
C MET A 118 14.26 -3.23 6.07
N VAL A 119 14.93 -2.55 5.12
CA VAL A 119 15.52 -1.23 5.36
C VAL A 119 14.90 -0.16 4.46
N LEU A 120 14.95 1.08 4.93
CA LEU A 120 14.51 2.27 4.21
C LEU A 120 15.50 3.42 4.42
N ILE A 121 15.34 4.52 3.70
CA ILE A 121 16.12 5.75 3.92
C ILE A 121 15.30 6.69 4.80
N ASP A 122 15.90 7.17 5.90
CA ASP A 122 15.34 8.28 6.68
C ASP A 122 15.69 9.60 6.00
N GLU A 123 14.67 10.36 5.56
CA GLU A 123 14.80 11.66 4.92
C GLU A 123 15.53 12.67 5.81
N THR A 124 15.37 12.58 7.13
CA THR A 124 15.92 13.55 8.09
C THR A 124 17.43 13.44 8.20
N THR A 125 17.95 12.21 8.21
CA THR A 125 19.37 11.91 8.40
C THR A 125 20.08 11.55 7.10
N ASN A 126 19.32 11.19 6.06
CA ASN A 126 19.81 10.63 4.80
C ASN A 126 20.58 9.30 4.99
N GLU A 127 20.27 8.56 6.07
CA GLU A 127 20.88 7.27 6.40
C GLU A 127 19.94 6.10 6.09
N ILE A 128 20.52 4.94 5.83
CA ILE A 128 19.76 3.68 5.74
C ILE A 128 19.50 3.18 7.16
N VAL A 129 18.23 2.97 7.48
CA VAL A 129 17.78 2.56 8.81
C VAL A 129 16.85 1.35 8.73
N ILE A 130 16.78 0.62 9.84
CA ILE A 130 15.76 -0.42 10.07
C ILE A 130 14.62 0.27 10.84
N PRO A 131 13.40 0.37 10.30
CA PRO A 131 12.26 0.88 11.06
C PRO A 131 11.77 -0.17 12.07
N ASN A 132 11.02 0.26 13.08
CA ASN A 132 10.21 -0.67 13.87
C ASN A 132 9.22 -1.46 12.98
N GLY A 133 8.76 -2.60 13.48
CA GLY A 133 7.60 -3.30 12.92
C GLY A 133 7.89 -4.35 11.86
N THR A 134 9.14 -4.53 11.42
CA THR A 134 9.47 -5.59 10.46
C THR A 134 9.28 -6.98 11.08
N MET A 135 9.21 -8.02 10.23
CA MET A 135 8.92 -9.37 10.71
C MET A 135 10.02 -9.90 11.64
N GLY A 136 11.26 -9.43 11.49
CA GLY A 136 12.36 -9.78 12.39
C GLY A 136 12.04 -9.52 13.86
N GLU A 137 11.39 -8.40 14.18
CA GLU A 137 11.08 -8.00 15.56
C GLU A 137 10.01 -8.87 16.22
N ARG A 138 9.12 -9.50 15.44
CA ARG A 138 7.97 -10.23 15.99
C ARG A 138 8.35 -11.31 17.01
N HIS A 139 9.49 -11.96 16.80
CA HIS A 139 9.98 -13.04 17.66
C HIS A 139 11.26 -12.68 18.41
N THR A 140 12.06 -11.73 17.91
CA THR A 140 13.35 -11.36 18.52
C THR A 140 13.23 -10.17 19.47
N ASN A 141 12.34 -9.21 19.19
CA ASN A 141 12.11 -8.03 20.03
C ASN A 141 10.65 -7.54 19.91
N PRO A 142 9.69 -8.21 20.56
CA PRO A 142 8.26 -7.91 20.38
C PRO A 142 7.85 -6.48 20.76
N GLN A 143 8.61 -5.79 21.63
CA GLN A 143 8.32 -4.40 21.98
C GLN A 143 8.50 -3.44 20.79
N LYS A 144 9.38 -3.81 19.85
CA LYS A 144 9.65 -3.08 18.61
C LYS A 144 8.78 -3.54 17.44
N TRP A 145 7.91 -4.52 17.64
CA TRP A 145 6.94 -4.96 16.63
C TRP A 145 5.69 -4.07 16.67
N ASN A 146 5.80 -2.87 16.12
CA ASN A 146 4.74 -1.87 16.00
C ASN A 146 5.02 -0.94 14.81
N LEU A 147 4.04 -0.15 14.39
CA LEU A 147 4.15 0.74 13.22
C LEU A 147 4.63 2.17 13.57
N ARG A 148 5.18 2.41 14.76
CA ARG A 148 5.72 3.74 15.07
C ARG A 148 6.94 3.99 14.19
N LEU A 149 6.96 5.13 13.52
CA LEU A 149 8.08 5.61 12.71
C LEU A 149 9.28 5.99 13.58
N GLU A 150 9.96 4.97 14.09
CA GLU A 150 11.17 5.05 14.89
C GLU A 150 12.25 4.15 14.29
N ASN A 151 13.49 4.61 14.38
CA ASN A 151 14.66 3.79 14.14
C ASN A 151 14.70 2.67 15.20
N ARG A 152 14.76 1.42 14.73
CA ARG A 152 14.72 0.23 15.58
C ARG A 152 15.84 0.23 16.62
N ASP A 153 17.03 0.67 16.23
CA ASP A 153 18.24 0.62 17.07
C ASP A 153 18.30 1.77 18.08
N THR A 154 17.94 2.99 17.67
CA THR A 154 18.10 4.20 18.51
C THR A 154 16.82 4.66 19.20
N GLY A 155 15.65 4.25 18.68
CA GLY A 155 14.35 4.78 19.09
C GLY A 155 14.09 6.22 18.65
N ALA A 156 14.99 6.83 17.87
CA ALA A 156 14.77 8.16 17.32
C ALA A 156 13.62 8.12 16.29
N LYS A 157 12.82 9.19 16.23
CA LYS A 157 11.81 9.35 15.18
C LYS A 157 12.49 9.39 13.81
N ILE A 158 11.92 8.69 12.84
CA ILE A 158 12.38 8.68 11.43
C ILE A 158 11.32 9.30 10.52
N ASP A 159 11.75 9.75 9.35
CA ASP A 159 10.87 10.20 8.28
C ASP A 159 11.14 9.40 6.99
N PRO A 160 10.38 8.33 6.67
CA PRO A 160 10.69 7.48 5.53
C PRO A 160 10.66 8.21 4.18
N ARG A 161 11.75 8.17 3.42
CA ARG A 161 11.80 8.70 2.05
C ARG A 161 11.02 7.80 1.09
N LEU A 162 10.10 8.37 0.29
CA LEU A 162 9.33 7.63 -0.72
C LEU A 162 10.02 7.54 -2.09
N SER A 163 10.83 8.52 -2.46
CA SER A 163 11.48 8.61 -3.76
C SER A 163 12.86 9.23 -3.61
N VAL A 164 13.84 8.68 -4.34
CA VAL A 164 15.26 9.10 -4.36
C VAL A 164 15.51 10.04 -5.52
#